data_AF-A0A7M3W6G4-F1
#
_entry.id   AF-A0A7M3W6G4-F1
#
_cell.length_a   1.000
_cell.length_b   1.000
_cell.length_c   1.000
_cell.angle_alpha   90.00
_cell.angle_beta   90.00
_cell.angle_gamma   90.00
#
_symmetry.space_group_name_H-M   'P 1'
#
loop_
_entity.id
_entity.type
_entity.pdbx_description
1 polymer ?
#
loop_
_entity_poly.entity_id
_entity_poly.type
_entity_poly.pdbx_seq_one_letter_code
_entity_poly.pdbx_strand_id
1 'polypeptide(L)'
;MGSSTGTLLVNERDALEAIFEGTGGLIAVHAEDEKRMDERIKLIEGRTDMAAHAEWRDDVTALIATQLAVELAQATGHRLHVLHLTSGIEADWLEDITVMPSKATG
;
A
#
# COMPACT_ATOMS: atom_id res chain seq x y z
N MET A 1 -4.52 3.50 2.65
CA MET A 1 -4.19 2.40 1.75
C MET A 1 -5.50 1.81 1.23
N GLY A 2 -5.80 1.86 -0.08
CA GLY A 2 -7.14 1.57 -0.63
C GLY A 2 -7.10 1.09 -2.10
N SER A 3 -8.04 0.26 -2.57
CA SER A 3 -9.43 0.65 -2.83
C SER A 3 -10.43 -0.27 -2.12
N SER A 4 -10.80 0.16 -0.92
CA SER A 4 -12.04 -0.22 -0.24
C SER A 4 -13.03 0.94 -0.40
N THR A 5 -14.34 0.70 -0.26
CA THR A 5 -15.36 1.76 -0.34
C THR A 5 -16.01 2.04 1.01
N GLY A 6 -16.45 3.28 1.22
CA GLY A 6 -17.15 3.70 2.44
C GLY A 6 -16.25 3.70 3.67
N THR A 7 -16.76 3.21 4.80
CA THR A 7 -16.09 3.27 6.11
C THR A 7 -14.91 2.31 6.27
N LEU A 8 -14.61 1.50 5.25
CA LEU A 8 -13.49 0.56 5.25
C LEU A 8 -12.24 1.13 4.57
N LEU A 9 -12.34 2.30 3.93
CA LEU A 9 -11.20 3.02 3.39
C LEU A 9 -10.53 3.81 4.51
N VAL A 10 -9.24 3.54 4.74
CA VAL A 10 -8.39 4.35 5.63
C VAL A 10 -7.21 4.86 4.82
N ASN A 11 -7.33 6.08 4.32
CA ASN A 11 -6.34 6.73 3.46
C ASN A 11 -5.73 8.02 4.07
N GLU A 12 -6.38 8.59 5.08
CA GLU A 12 -5.87 9.76 5.80
C GLU A 12 -4.66 9.40 6.67
N ARG A 13 -3.61 10.22 6.60
CA ARG A 13 -2.33 9.96 7.27
C ARG A 13 -2.49 9.84 8.79
N ASP A 14 -3.18 10.78 9.43
CA ASP A 14 -3.39 10.78 10.88
C ASP A 14 -4.10 9.50 11.37
N ALA A 15 -5.03 8.97 10.58
CA ALA A 15 -5.73 7.72 10.90
C ALA A 15 -4.81 6.50 10.76
N LEU A 16 -3.94 6.49 9.75
CA LEU A 16 -2.92 5.45 9.59
C LEU A 16 -1.91 5.49 10.74
N GLU A 17 -1.39 6.67 11.11
CA GLU A 17 -0.48 6.83 12.24
C GLU A 17 -1.11 6.31 13.54
N ALA A 18 -2.36 6.69 13.83
CA ALA A 18 -3.08 6.19 15.01
C ALA A 18 -3.23 4.65 15.04
N ILE A 19 -3.45 4.01 13.88
CA ILE A 19 -3.51 2.54 13.78
C ILE A 19 -2.13 1.94 14.07
N PHE A 20 -1.07 2.47 13.46
CA PHE A 20 0.29 1.95 13.61
C PHE A 20 0.86 2.16 15.02
N GLU A 21 0.44 3.20 15.74
CA GLU A 21 0.83 3.43 17.13
C GLU A 21 -0.02 2.62 18.12
N GLY A 22 -1.31 2.47 17.84
CA GLY A 22 -2.29 1.89 18.78
C GLY A 22 -2.52 0.39 18.65
N THR A 23 -2.07 -0.25 17.57
CA THR A 23 -2.34 -1.68 17.33
C THR A 23 -1.39 -2.58 18.14
N GLY A 24 -1.90 -3.66 18.70
CA GLY A 24 -1.07 -4.75 19.19
C GLY A 24 -1.00 -5.86 18.16
N GLY A 25 0.15 -6.10 17.53
CA GLY A 25 0.39 -7.29 16.71
C GLY A 25 0.88 -7.02 15.29
N LEU A 26 0.40 -7.83 14.34
CA LEU A 26 0.74 -7.71 12.92
C LEU A 26 -0.28 -6.81 12.22
N ILE A 27 0.19 -5.82 11.47
CA ILE A 27 -0.64 -5.03 10.56
C ILE A 27 -0.50 -5.61 9.15
N ALA A 28 -1.61 -6.04 8.56
CA ALA A 28 -1.67 -6.51 7.18
C ALA A 28 -2.37 -5.49 6.30
N VAL A 29 -1.81 -5.18 5.12
CA VAL A 29 -2.25 -4.05 4.31
C VAL A 29 -2.50 -4.44 2.86
N HIS A 30 -3.58 -3.94 2.29
CA HIS A 30 -3.76 -3.81 0.85
C HIS A 30 -3.20 -2.43 0.45
N ALA A 31 -2.10 -2.40 -0.30
CA ALA A 31 -1.33 -1.18 -0.55
C ALA A 31 -1.55 -0.65 -1.97
N GLU A 32 -2.53 0.23 -2.13
CA GLU A 32 -2.72 1.06 -3.32
C GLU A 32 -3.06 2.51 -2.89
N ASP A 33 -2.53 3.50 -3.62
CA ASP A 33 -2.64 4.93 -3.28
C ASP A 33 -3.90 5.56 -3.89
N GLU A 34 -4.87 5.89 -3.03
CA GLU A 34 -6.17 6.45 -3.44
C GLU A 34 -6.00 7.79 -4.16
N LYS A 35 -5.10 8.66 -3.65
CA LYS A 35 -4.89 9.99 -4.22
C LYS A 35 -4.41 9.91 -5.68
N ARG A 36 -3.45 9.04 -5.96
CA ARG A 36 -2.98 8.79 -7.33
C ARG A 36 -4.10 8.23 -8.21
N MET A 37 -4.90 7.31 -7.69
CA MET A 37 -6.03 6.77 -8.44
C MET A 37 -7.05 7.87 -8.79
N ASP A 38 -7.38 8.75 -7.85
CA ASP A 38 -8.27 9.89 -8.08
C ASP A 38 -7.72 10.85 -9.15
N GLU A 39 -6.41 11.10 -9.15
CA GLU A 39 -5.74 11.92 -10.16
C GLU A 39 -5.79 11.27 -11.56
N ARG A 40 -5.73 9.94 -11.62
CA ARG A 40 -5.63 9.16 -12.85
C ARG A 40 -6.95 8.70 -13.44
N ILE A 41 -8.06 8.73 -12.70
CA ILE A 41 -9.36 8.23 -13.18
C ILE A 41 -9.81 8.91 -14.49
N LYS A 42 -9.40 10.16 -14.70
CA LYS A 42 -9.66 10.95 -15.93
C LYS A 42 -9.00 10.35 -17.17
N LEU A 43 -7.91 9.58 -17.02
CA LEU A 43 -7.21 8.93 -18.14
C LEU A 43 -8.06 7.84 -18.80
N ILE A 44 -9.01 7.28 -18.05
CA ILE A 44 -9.84 6.17 -18.49
C ILE A 44 -11.31 6.56 -18.66
N GLU A 45 -11.61 7.85 -18.64
CA GLU A 45 -12.98 8.36 -18.75
C GLU A 45 -13.63 7.88 -20.07
N GLY A 46 -14.82 7.29 -19.95
CA GLY A 46 -15.54 6.71 -21.09
C GLY A 46 -15.03 5.35 -21.58
N ARG A 47 -13.93 4.82 -21.01
CA ARG A 47 -13.47 3.46 -21.27
C ARG A 47 -14.09 2.47 -20.29
N THR A 48 -14.40 1.28 -20.80
CA THR A 48 -15.00 0.18 -20.01
C THR A 48 -14.27 -1.14 -20.20
N ASP A 49 -13.15 -1.14 -20.92
CA ASP A 49 -12.31 -2.31 -21.14
C ASP A 49 -11.44 -2.66 -19.91
N MET A 50 -11.04 -3.92 -19.78
CA MET A 50 -10.21 -4.38 -18.66
C MET A 50 -8.83 -3.71 -18.62
N ALA A 51 -8.27 -3.31 -19.77
CA ALA A 51 -6.97 -2.65 -19.79
C ALA A 51 -7.03 -1.27 -19.14
N ALA A 52 -8.17 -0.58 -19.24
CA ALA A 52 -8.42 0.66 -18.50
C ALA A 52 -8.25 0.49 -16.98
N HIS A 53 -8.67 -0.64 -16.40
CA HIS A 53 -8.49 -0.90 -14.97
C HIS A 53 -7.00 -0.97 -14.58
N ALA A 54 -6.19 -1.68 -15.38
CA ALA A 54 -4.75 -1.78 -15.17
C ALA A 54 -4.00 -0.46 -15.42
N GLU A 55 -4.45 0.35 -16.39
CA GLU A 55 -3.88 1.67 -16.67
C GLU A 55 -4.20 2.69 -15.57
N TRP A 56 -5.40 2.61 -14.99
CA TRP A 56 -5.81 3.46 -13.88
C TRP A 56 -4.99 3.16 -12.62
N ARG A 57 -4.87 1.86 -12.29
CA ARG A 57 -4.18 1.33 -11.09
C ARG A 57 -2.79 0.82 -11.46
N ASP A 58 -1.93 1.75 -11.89
CA ASP A 58 -0.58 1.39 -12.35
C ASP A 58 0.33 0.93 -11.20
N ASP A 59 1.48 0.35 -11.55
CA ASP A 59 2.48 -0.16 -10.61
C ASP A 59 2.97 0.90 -9.59
N VAL A 60 3.04 2.17 -9.99
CA VAL A 60 3.41 3.29 -9.11
C VAL A 60 2.35 3.52 -8.02
N THR A 61 1.08 3.21 -8.29
CA THR A 61 -0.01 3.29 -7.30
C THR A 61 0.24 2.35 -6.12
N ALA A 62 0.70 1.14 -6.41
CA ALA A 62 1.05 0.17 -5.38
C ALA A 62 2.34 0.60 -4.65
N LEU A 63 3.38 1.03 -5.39
CA LEU A 63 4.65 1.48 -4.80
C LEU A 63 4.49 2.62 -3.79
N ILE A 64 3.72 3.67 -4.11
CA ILE A 64 3.54 4.81 -3.20
C ILE A 64 2.90 4.37 -1.88
N ALA A 65 1.87 3.54 -1.95
CA ALA A 65 1.19 3.03 -0.76
C ALA A 65 2.10 2.08 0.06
N THR A 66 2.87 1.23 -0.61
CA THR A 66 3.86 0.35 0.01
C THR A 66 4.94 1.15 0.75
N GLN A 67 5.45 2.23 0.14
CA GLN A 67 6.42 3.13 0.77
C GLN A 67 5.87 3.77 2.05
N LEU A 68 4.65 4.31 1.99
CA LEU A 68 3.99 4.89 3.15
C LEU A 68 3.78 3.86 4.27
N ALA A 69 3.32 2.65 3.93
CA ALA A 69 3.09 1.59 4.91
C ALA A 69 4.40 1.20 5.63
N VAL A 70 5.50 1.10 4.89
CA VAL A 70 6.83 0.80 5.43
C VAL A 70 7.35 1.94 6.30
N GLU A 71 7.20 3.20 5.86
CA GLU A 71 7.59 4.38 6.65
C GLU A 71 6.91 4.35 8.03
N LEU A 72 5.60 4.13 8.06
CA LEU A 72 4.83 4.06 9.31
C LEU A 72 5.24 2.87 10.16
N ALA A 73 5.45 1.69 9.56
CA ALA A 73 5.91 0.50 10.28
C ALA A 73 7.25 0.73 10.95
N GLN A 74 8.21 1.34 10.25
CA GLN A 74 9.53 1.62 10.79
C GLN A 74 9.49 2.70 11.87
N ALA A 75 8.69 3.75 11.67
CA ALA A 75 8.54 4.84 12.64
C ALA A 75 7.95 4.36 13.97
N THR A 76 7.02 3.42 13.96
CA THR A 76 6.37 2.89 15.17
C THR A 76 6.93 1.56 15.65
N GLY A 77 7.91 0.98 14.95
CA GLY A 77 8.48 -0.32 15.27
C GLY A 77 7.50 -1.49 15.09
N HIS A 78 6.53 -1.35 14.18
CA HIS A 78 5.49 -2.34 13.94
C HIS A 78 5.92 -3.45 12.98
N ARG A 79 5.31 -4.63 13.16
CA ARG A 79 5.35 -5.68 12.15
C ARG A 79 4.32 -5.38 11.06
N LEU A 80 4.79 -5.31 9.82
CA LEU A 80 3.98 -5.07 8.62
C LEU A 80 3.94 -6.32 7.73
N HIS A 81 2.79 -6.57 7.11
CA HIS A 81 2.62 -7.54 6.03
C HIS A 81 1.89 -6.89 4.86
N VAL A 82 2.60 -6.65 3.75
CA VAL A 82 1.99 -6.19 2.50
C VAL A 82 1.34 -7.39 1.81
N LEU A 83 0.02 -7.33 1.63
CA LEU A 83 -0.77 -8.37 0.98
C LEU A 83 -0.57 -8.30 -0.54
N HIS A 84 -0.75 -9.44 -1.22
CA HIS A 84 -0.87 -9.58 -2.68
C HIS A 84 0.02 -8.60 -3.48
N LEU A 85 1.32 -8.57 -3.21
CA LEU A 85 2.29 -7.78 -3.98
C LEU A 85 2.21 -8.18 -5.47
N THR A 86 2.00 -7.21 -6.36
CA THR A 86 1.75 -7.48 -7.80
C THR A 86 2.75 -6.79 -8.73
N SER A 87 3.54 -5.84 -8.24
CA SER A 87 4.46 -5.06 -9.06
C SER A 87 5.93 -5.39 -8.82
N GLY A 88 6.71 -5.42 -9.90
CA GLY A 88 8.16 -5.62 -9.85
C GLY A 88 8.89 -4.45 -9.19
N ILE A 89 8.45 -3.21 -9.44
CA ILE A 89 9.09 -2.03 -8.83
C ILE A 89 8.88 -1.98 -7.31
N GLU A 90 7.79 -2.56 -6.81
CA GLU A 90 7.61 -2.74 -5.36
C GLU A 90 8.57 -3.78 -4.80
N ALA A 91 8.68 -4.93 -5.48
CA ALA A 91 9.55 -6.01 -5.05
C ALA A 91 11.03 -5.58 -5.02
N ASP A 92 11.49 -4.90 -6.07
CA ASP A 92 12.85 -4.36 -6.16
C ASP A 92 13.11 -3.34 -5.05
N TRP A 93 12.14 -2.47 -4.76
CA TRP A 93 12.29 -1.48 -3.69
C TRP A 93 12.30 -2.11 -2.27
N LEU A 94 11.57 -3.21 -2.07
CA LEU A 94 11.50 -3.92 -0.78
C LEU A 94 12.70 -4.84 -0.51
N GLU A 95 13.51 -5.17 -1.52
CA GLU A 95 14.62 -6.12 -1.42
C GLU A 95 15.60 -5.75 -0.31
N ASP A 96 15.97 -4.46 -0.21
CA ASP A 96 16.93 -3.96 0.78
C ASP A 96 16.32 -3.63 2.15
N ILE A 97 14.99 -3.69 2.26
CA ILE A 97 14.24 -3.29 3.46
C ILE A 97 13.80 -4.51 4.26
N THR A 98 13.49 -5.60 3.56
CA THR A 98 12.94 -6.80 4.16
C THR A 98 14.04 -7.79 4.54
N VAL A 99 13.89 -8.41 5.70
CA VAL A 99 14.72 -9.55 6.09
C VAL A 99 13.88 -10.82 5.95
N MET A 100 14.50 -11.86 5.39
CA MET A 100 13.89 -13.19 5.39
C MET A 100 13.49 -13.57 6.83
N PRO A 101 12.29 -14.11 7.08
CA PRO A 101 11.89 -14.51 8.43
C PRO A 101 12.88 -15.46 9.10
N SER A 102 13.54 -16.32 8.31
CA SER A 102 14.59 -17.23 8.80
C SER A 102 15.88 -16.53 9.24
N LYS A 103 16.04 -15.24 8.93
CA LYS A 103 17.19 -14.39 9.25
C LYS A 103 16.82 -13.25 10.20
N ALA A 104 15.56 -13.11 10.59
CA ALA A 104 15.11 -12.06 11.50
C ALA A 104 15.51 -12.42 12.94
N THR A 105 16.26 -11.54 13.61
CA THR A 105 16.49 -11.60 15.05
C THR A 105 15.28 -10.98 15.74
N GLY A 106 14.46 -11.82 16.37
CA GLY A 106 13.24 -11.40 17.08
C GLY A 106 13.50 -10.52 18.28
#